data_AF-A0A922XHY9-F1
#
_entry.id   AF-A0A922XHY9-F1
#
_cell.length_a   1.000
_cell.length_b   1.000
_cell.length_c   1.000
_cell.angle_alpha   90.00
_cell.angle_beta   90.00
_cell.angle_gamma   90.00
#
_symmetry.space_group_name_H-M   'P 1'
#
loop_
_entity.id
_entity.type
_entity.pdbx_description
1 polymer ?
#
loop_
_entity_poly.entity_id
_entity_poly.type
_entity_poly.pdbx_seq_one_letter_code
_entity_poly.pdbx_strand_id
1 'polypeptide(L)'
;MNRRTAGASALAGVGWGALAYCFGNEAFPQLIWAGAAVSPLIGLVAGWLYRSACNAPLGKRAALSLGTLVLAVTMFGLALGLWDAMRPLPGHASGNRIFWSTVSQAVLGVWWGIVSTGAILAFWPAALITHSLVCRAGRPKVVQLLQ
;
A
#
# COMPACT_ATOMS: atom_id res chain seq x y z
N MET A 1 14.26 -0.44 -12.67
CA MET A 1 13.74 0.78 -12.02
C MET A 1 14.96 1.62 -11.66
N ASN A 2 14.99 2.93 -11.94
CA ASN A 2 16.18 3.74 -11.65
C ASN A 2 16.26 4.02 -10.14
N ARG A 3 17.45 4.25 -9.57
CA ARG A 3 17.63 4.49 -8.12
C ARG A 3 16.71 5.61 -7.60
N ARG A 4 16.52 6.68 -8.39
CA ARG A 4 15.63 7.81 -8.04
C ARG A 4 14.16 7.43 -7.96
N THR A 5 13.66 6.65 -8.93
CA THR A 5 12.26 6.18 -8.91
C THR A 5 12.04 5.18 -7.78
N ALA A 6 13.02 4.30 -7.52
CA ALA A 6 12.95 3.38 -6.39
C ALA A 6 12.89 4.12 -5.05
N GLY A 7 13.76 5.13 -4.86
CA GLY A 7 13.72 5.98 -3.67
C GLY A 7 12.40 6.72 -3.52
N ALA A 8 11.88 7.33 -4.59
CA ALA A 8 10.59 8.02 -4.57
C ALA A 8 9.42 7.06 -4.27
N SER A 9 9.45 5.84 -4.82
CA SER A 9 8.46 4.80 -4.53
C SER A 9 8.51 4.31 -3.09
N ALA A 10 9.70 4.12 -2.53
CA ALA A 10 9.86 3.74 -1.13
C ALA A 10 9.38 4.85 -0.18
N LEU A 11 9.73 6.12 -0.46
CA LEU A 11 9.28 7.28 0.31
C LEU A 11 7.76 7.48 0.22
N ALA A 12 7.18 7.31 -0.96
CA ALA A 12 5.73 7.29 -1.12
C ALA A 12 5.10 6.16 -0.30
N GLY A 13 5.70 4.97 -0.31
CA GLY A 13 5.32 3.84 0.54
C GLY A 13 5.30 4.21 2.03
N VAL A 14 6.36 4.85 2.54
CA VAL A 14 6.43 5.36 3.92
C VAL A 14 5.30 6.36 4.19
N GLY A 15 5.03 7.29 3.27
CA GLY A 15 3.94 8.26 3.42
C GLY A 15 2.57 7.58 3.53
N TRP A 16 2.31 6.58 2.70
CA TRP A 16 1.09 5.76 2.80
C TRP A 16 1.05 4.92 4.08
N GLY A 17 2.19 4.40 4.53
CA GLY A 17 2.31 3.71 5.83
C GLY A 17 1.98 4.61 7.01
N ALA A 18 2.44 5.87 6.98
CA ALA A 18 2.12 6.87 7.99
C ALA A 18 0.61 7.23 7.98
N LEU A 19 0.01 7.39 6.80
CA LEU A 19 -1.44 7.58 6.70
C LEU A 19 -2.21 6.37 7.26
N ALA A 20 -1.81 5.16 6.88
CA ALA A 20 -2.42 3.94 7.38
C ALA A 20 -2.27 3.84 8.91
N TYR A 21 -1.14 4.28 9.46
CA TYR A 21 -0.96 4.38 10.91
C TYR A 21 -1.95 5.35 11.54
N CYS A 22 -2.09 6.57 11.03
CA CYS A 22 -3.01 7.57 11.60
C CYS A 22 -4.48 7.10 11.60
N PHE A 23 -4.94 6.44 10.53
CA PHE A 23 -6.33 5.97 10.44
C PHE A 23 -6.56 4.60 11.11
N GLY A 24 -5.54 3.75 11.12
CA GLY A 24 -5.65 2.35 11.52
C GLY A 24 -5.19 2.06 12.95
N ASN A 25 -4.50 2.99 13.63
CA ASN A 25 -3.96 2.76 14.96
C ASN A 25 -5.05 2.50 16.01
N GLU A 26 -6.22 3.11 15.90
CA GLU A 26 -7.35 2.83 16.79
C GLU A 26 -7.95 1.43 16.56
N ALA A 27 -8.00 0.98 15.30
CA ALA A 27 -8.55 -0.32 14.94
C ALA A 27 -7.56 -1.49 15.14
N PHE A 28 -6.26 -1.24 14.99
CA PHE A 28 -5.20 -2.26 14.98
C PHE A 28 -3.94 -1.87 15.77
N PRO A 29 -4.02 -1.48 17.05
CA PRO A 29 -2.96 -0.75 17.75
C PRO A 29 -1.59 -1.45 17.79
N GLN A 30 -1.55 -2.77 17.90
CA GLN A 30 -0.30 -3.53 17.90
C GLN A 30 0.10 -4.05 16.51
N LEU A 31 -0.87 -4.31 15.64
CA LEU A 31 -0.63 -4.93 14.33
C LEU A 31 -0.20 -3.88 13.31
N ILE A 32 -0.63 -2.62 13.48
CA ILE A 32 -0.40 -1.54 12.51
C ILE A 32 1.08 -1.29 12.21
N TRP A 33 1.95 -1.57 13.18
CA TRP A 33 3.40 -1.49 13.02
C TRP A 33 3.95 -2.45 11.96
N ALA A 34 3.38 -3.65 11.82
CA ALA A 34 3.79 -4.59 10.79
C ALA A 34 3.47 -4.06 9.39
N GLY A 35 2.26 -3.50 9.22
CA GLY A 35 1.87 -2.83 7.98
C GLY A 35 2.74 -1.61 7.66
N ALA A 36 3.02 -0.77 8.66
CA ALA A 36 3.88 0.40 8.51
C ALA A 36 5.33 0.01 8.14
N ALA A 37 5.88 -1.03 8.75
CA ALA A 37 7.23 -1.53 8.45
C ALA A 37 7.37 -2.08 7.03
N VAL A 38 6.32 -2.72 6.50
CA VAL A 38 6.30 -3.29 5.14
C VAL A 38 5.92 -2.25 4.08
N SER A 39 5.37 -1.10 4.47
CA SER A 39 4.93 -0.04 3.56
C SER A 39 5.96 0.43 2.51
N PRO A 40 7.27 0.53 2.78
CA PRO A 40 8.25 0.91 1.75
C PRO A 40 8.37 -0.16 0.66
N LEU A 41 8.29 -1.44 1.03
CA LEU A 41 8.32 -2.56 0.08
C LEU A 41 7.05 -2.58 -0.79
N ILE A 42 5.89 -2.31 -0.20
CA ILE A 42 4.63 -2.15 -0.94
C ILE A 42 4.75 -1.01 -1.95
N GLY A 43 5.31 0.13 -1.55
CA GLY A 43 5.57 1.26 -2.43
C GLY A 43 6.48 0.92 -3.61
N LEU A 44 7.53 0.12 -3.39
CA LEU A 44 8.42 -0.37 -4.45
C LEU A 44 7.68 -1.28 -5.45
N VAL A 45 6.88 -2.23 -4.95
CA VAL A 45 6.09 -3.15 -5.80
C VAL A 45 5.07 -2.38 -6.63
N ALA A 46 4.30 -1.48 -5.99
CA ALA A 46 3.33 -0.64 -6.66
C ALA A 46 3.99 0.28 -7.70
N GLY A 47 5.12 0.90 -7.36
CA GLY A 47 5.89 1.75 -8.27
C GLY A 47 6.46 0.99 -9.46
N TRP A 48 6.96 -0.22 -9.25
CA TRP A 48 7.45 -1.09 -10.32
C TRP A 48 6.34 -1.49 -11.27
N LEU A 49 5.18 -1.89 -10.75
CA LEU A 49 4.02 -2.30 -11.56
C LEU A 49 3.43 -1.11 -12.34
N TYR A 50 3.34 0.06 -11.71
CA TYR A 50 2.84 1.28 -12.34
C TYR A 50 3.78 1.85 -13.41
N ARG A 51 5.07 1.47 -13.43
CA ARG A 51 6.09 2.03 -14.32
C ARG A 51 5.67 2.04 -15.79
N SER A 52 5.03 0.96 -16.26
CA SER A 52 4.56 0.83 -17.64
C SER A 52 3.48 1.88 -17.99
N ALA A 53 2.77 2.41 -16.99
CA ALA A 53 1.75 3.43 -17.14
C ALA A 53 2.30 4.86 -17.22
N CYS A 54 3.58 5.10 -16.89
CA CYS A 54 4.13 6.46 -16.83
C CYS A 54 4.05 7.24 -18.16
N ASN A 55 3.97 6.53 -19.30
CA ASN A 55 3.83 7.10 -20.64
C ASN A 55 2.48 6.75 -21.30
N ALA A 56 1.55 6.17 -20.55
CA ALA A 56 0.24 5.75 -21.04
C ALA A 56 -0.77 6.91 -21.01
N PRO A 57 -1.86 6.85 -21.80
CA PRO A 57 -2.96 7.81 -21.72
C PRO A 57 -3.63 7.81 -20.34
N LEU A 58 -4.31 8.92 -20.01
CA LEU A 58 -4.87 9.17 -18.67
C LEU A 58 -5.79 8.03 -18.19
N GLY A 59 -6.64 7.48 -19.06
CA GLY A 59 -7.53 6.38 -18.70
C GLY A 59 -6.78 5.13 -18.22
N LYS A 60 -5.72 4.73 -18.93
CA LYS A 60 -4.88 3.58 -18.55
C LYS A 60 -4.09 3.86 -17.26
N ARG A 61 -3.66 5.11 -17.06
CA ARG A 61 -3.01 5.57 -15.81
C ARG A 61 -3.93 5.51 -14.61
N ALA A 62 -5.19 5.90 -14.78
CA ALA A 62 -6.21 5.86 -13.74
C ALA A 62 -6.62 4.40 -13.42
N ALA A 63 -6.81 3.55 -14.42
CA ALA A 63 -7.10 2.14 -14.21
C ALA A 63 -5.96 1.41 -13.48
N LEU A 64 -4.70 1.65 -13.89
CA LEU A 64 -3.54 1.05 -13.22
C LEU A 64 -3.30 1.63 -11.82
N SER A 65 -3.65 2.90 -11.55
CA SER A 65 -3.55 3.44 -10.19
C SER A 65 -4.58 2.82 -9.26
N LEU A 66 -5.77 2.48 -9.79
CA LEU A 66 -6.76 1.72 -9.04
C LEU A 66 -6.25 0.30 -8.75
N GLY A 67 -5.75 -0.41 -9.76
CA GLY A 67 -5.23 -1.77 -9.59
C GLY A 67 -4.06 -1.86 -8.61
N THR A 68 -3.14 -0.89 -8.66
CA THR A 68 -2.02 -0.81 -7.70
C THR A 68 -2.47 -0.43 -6.30
N LEU A 69 -3.51 0.40 -6.16
CA LEU A 69 -4.14 0.70 -4.87
C LEU A 69 -4.77 -0.55 -4.25
N VAL A 70 -5.58 -1.30 -5.01
CA VAL A 70 -6.18 -2.58 -4.61
C VAL A 70 -5.11 -3.57 -4.15
N LEU A 71 -4.03 -3.69 -4.92
CA LEU A 71 -2.90 -4.54 -4.58
C LEU A 71 -2.22 -4.11 -3.29
N ALA A 72 -1.91 -2.80 -3.15
CA ALA A 72 -1.23 -2.26 -1.98
C ALA A 72 -2.04 -2.46 -0.69
N VAL A 73 -3.35 -2.21 -0.75
CA VAL A 73 -4.31 -2.46 0.33
C VAL A 73 -4.31 -3.94 0.74
N THR A 74 -4.33 -4.83 -0.24
CA THR A 74 -4.31 -6.28 0.01
C THR A 74 -2.98 -6.71 0.65
N MET A 75 -1.84 -6.23 0.15
CA MET A 75 -0.53 -6.49 0.73
C MET A 75 -0.41 -5.97 2.17
N PHE A 76 -1.00 -4.81 2.45
CA PHE A 76 -1.06 -4.26 3.80
C PHE A 76 -1.86 -5.17 4.74
N GLY A 77 -3.07 -5.58 4.34
CA GLY A 77 -3.88 -6.52 5.12
C GLY A 77 -3.19 -7.88 5.32
N LEU A 78 -2.48 -8.38 4.31
CA LEU A 78 -1.67 -9.59 4.42
C LEU A 78 -0.55 -9.44 5.44
N ALA A 79 0.15 -8.29 5.47
CA ALA A 79 1.19 -8.03 6.44
C ALA A 79 0.65 -8.02 7.89
N LEU A 80 -0.52 -7.40 8.10
CA LEU A 80 -1.20 -7.42 9.40
C LEU A 80 -1.59 -8.84 9.82
N GLY A 81 -2.22 -9.59 8.91
CA GLY A 81 -2.70 -10.95 9.18
C GLY A 81 -1.56 -11.94 9.40
N LEU A 82 -0.45 -11.79 8.68
CA LEU A 82 0.74 -12.61 8.84
C LEU A 82 1.41 -12.35 10.21
N TRP A 83 1.53 -11.09 10.60
CA TRP A 83 2.06 -10.71 11.90
C TRP A 83 1.16 -11.20 13.04
N ASP A 84 -0.16 -11.07 12.89
CA ASP A 84 -1.09 -11.61 13.87
C ASP A 84 -1.00 -13.14 13.94
N ALA A 85 -0.94 -13.84 12.81
CA ALA A 85 -0.83 -15.30 12.80
C ALA A 85 0.46 -15.82 13.46
N MET A 86 1.55 -15.06 13.41
CA MET A 86 2.85 -15.42 14.01
C MET A 86 2.97 -15.08 15.49
N ARG A 87 2.16 -14.15 16.01
CA ARG A 87 2.32 -13.69 17.40
C ARG A 87 1.74 -14.70 18.41
N PRO A 88 2.45 -14.99 19.52
CA PRO A 88 1.94 -15.86 20.56
C PRO A 88 0.75 -15.22 21.28
N LEU A 89 -0.32 -15.99 21.55
CA LEU A 89 -1.45 -15.50 22.36
C LEU A 89 -1.10 -15.55 23.85
N PRO A 90 -1.27 -14.44 24.58
CA PRO A 90 -1.19 -14.47 26.04
C PRO A 90 -2.29 -15.36 26.63
N GLY A 91 -1.90 -16.35 27.44
CA GLY A 91 -2.83 -17.15 28.24
C GLY A 91 -3.54 -18.31 27.53
N HIS A 92 -3.24 -18.59 26.27
CA HIS A 92 -3.77 -19.79 25.58
C HIS A 92 -2.64 -20.78 25.30
N ALA A 93 -2.56 -21.84 26.12
CA ALA A 93 -1.80 -23.03 25.77
C ALA A 93 -2.47 -23.66 24.54
N SER A 94 -1.87 -23.49 23.36
CA SER A 94 -2.26 -24.16 22.11
C SER A 94 -3.74 -24.01 21.69
N GLY A 95 -4.30 -22.79 21.75
CA GLY A 95 -5.51 -22.49 20.98
C GLY A 95 -5.16 -22.57 19.49
N ASN A 96 -5.71 -23.55 18.77
CA ASN A 96 -5.45 -23.81 17.36
C ASN A 96 -5.87 -22.61 16.48
N ARG A 97 -4.99 -21.61 16.32
CA ARG A 97 -5.21 -20.52 15.37
C ARG A 97 -5.08 -21.09 13.96
N ILE A 98 -6.18 -21.12 13.23
CA ILE A 98 -6.17 -21.48 11.82
C ILE A 98 -5.52 -20.32 11.07
N PHE A 99 -4.25 -20.49 10.69
CA PHE A 99 -3.42 -19.50 10.01
C PHE A 99 -4.19 -18.74 8.90
N TRP A 100 -4.84 -19.49 8.01
CA TRP A 100 -5.61 -18.92 6.89
C TRP A 100 -6.82 -18.09 7.33
N SER A 101 -7.46 -18.45 8.44
CA SER A 101 -8.58 -17.69 9.00
C SER A 101 -8.10 -16.33 9.51
N THR A 102 -6.98 -16.30 10.25
CA THR A 102 -6.40 -15.05 10.77
C THR A 102 -5.95 -14.12 9.64
N VAL A 103 -5.29 -14.66 8.62
CA VAL A 103 -4.81 -13.86 7.48
C VAL A 103 -5.99 -13.29 6.67
N SER A 104 -6.98 -14.13 6.34
CA SER A 104 -8.15 -13.68 5.58
C SER A 104 -9.00 -12.67 6.34
N GLN A 105 -9.18 -12.83 7.65
CA GLN A 105 -9.88 -11.85 8.49
C GLN A 105 -9.20 -10.48 8.49
N ALA A 106 -7.87 -10.42 8.58
CA ALA A 106 -7.15 -9.14 8.52
C ALA A 106 -7.30 -8.45 7.16
N VAL A 107 -7.16 -9.21 6.06
CA VAL A 107 -7.36 -8.68 4.69
C VAL A 107 -8.79 -8.16 4.52
N LEU A 108 -9.80 -8.96 4.90
CA LEU A 108 -11.19 -8.57 4.81
C LEU A 108 -11.51 -7.37 5.71
N GLY A 109 -10.92 -7.28 6.91
CA GLY A 109 -11.09 -6.15 7.81
C GLY A 109 -10.58 -4.84 7.21
N VAL A 110 -9.40 -4.85 6.60
CA VAL A 110 -8.86 -3.68 5.88
C VAL A 110 -9.76 -3.28 4.71
N TRP A 111 -10.19 -4.25 3.91
CA TRP A 111 -11.11 -4.01 2.79
C TRP A 111 -12.44 -3.45 3.26
N TRP A 112 -12.99 -3.99 4.35
CA TRP A 112 -14.25 -3.54 4.93
C TRP A 112 -14.13 -2.10 5.42
N GLY A 113 -13.03 -1.75 6.09
CA GLY A 113 -12.74 -0.37 6.49
C GLY A 113 -12.73 0.60 5.31
N ILE A 114 -12.09 0.23 4.20
CA ILE A 114 -12.01 1.08 3.00
C ILE A 114 -13.37 1.23 2.31
N VAL A 115 -14.12 0.14 2.18
CA VAL A 115 -15.43 0.14 1.51
C VAL A 115 -16.46 0.90 2.35
N SER A 116 -16.54 0.62 3.65
CA SER A 116 -17.53 1.25 4.55
C SER A 116 -17.33 2.75 4.71
N THR A 117 -16.07 3.23 4.69
CA THR A 117 -15.75 4.67 4.76
C THR A 117 -15.82 5.38 3.41
N GLY A 118 -15.95 4.64 2.30
CA GLY A 118 -15.81 5.21 0.95
C GLY A 118 -14.40 5.73 0.65
N ALA A 119 -13.39 5.37 1.46
CA ALA A 119 -12.03 5.89 1.35
C ALA A 119 -11.39 5.62 -0.02
N ILE A 120 -11.86 4.61 -0.76
CA ILE A 120 -11.37 4.31 -2.12
C ILE A 120 -11.55 5.50 -3.07
N LEU A 121 -12.60 6.31 -2.90
CA LEU A 121 -12.86 7.49 -3.73
C LEU A 121 -11.84 8.61 -3.47
N ALA A 122 -11.33 8.71 -2.25
CA ALA A 122 -10.28 9.67 -1.89
C ALA A 122 -8.88 9.13 -2.20
N PHE A 123 -8.63 7.84 -1.93
CA PHE A 123 -7.33 7.22 -2.11
C PHE A 123 -6.98 6.98 -3.58
N TRP A 124 -7.96 6.76 -4.45
CA TRP A 124 -7.70 6.55 -5.88
C TRP A 124 -7.07 7.76 -6.59
N PRO A 125 -7.62 8.99 -6.52
CA PRO A 125 -6.96 10.17 -7.10
C PRO A 125 -5.63 10.47 -6.40
N ALA A 126 -5.52 10.26 -5.08
CA ALA A 126 -4.27 10.42 -4.35
C ALA A 126 -3.19 9.43 -4.84
N ALA A 127 -3.54 8.17 -5.11
CA ALA A 127 -2.65 7.17 -5.69
C ALA A 127 -2.21 7.57 -7.10
N LEU A 128 -3.13 8.07 -7.92
CA LEU A 128 -2.81 8.57 -9.27
C LEU A 128 -1.81 9.74 -9.21
N ILE A 129 -2.00 10.69 -8.31
CA ILE A 129 -1.07 11.82 -8.09
C ILE A 129 0.28 11.30 -7.62
N THR A 130 0.30 10.41 -6.62
CA THR A 130 1.54 9.81 -6.08
C THR A 130 2.36 9.15 -7.18
N HIS A 131 1.72 8.30 -7.99
CA HIS A 131 2.38 7.64 -9.10
C HIS A 131 2.88 8.63 -10.16
N SER A 132 2.11 9.69 -10.42
CA SER A 132 2.52 10.75 -11.35
C SER A 132 3.79 11.48 -10.87
N LEU A 133 3.89 11.75 -9.57
CA LEU A 133 5.09 12.34 -8.95
C LEU A 133 6.29 11.40 -9.02
N VAL A 134 6.10 10.11 -8.75
CA VAL A 134 7.15 9.08 -8.88
C VAL A 134 7.64 8.96 -10.32
N CYS A 135 6.73 8.98 -11.31
CA CYS A 135 7.10 8.98 -12.73
C CYS A 135 7.91 10.23 -13.09
N ARG A 136 7.54 11.43 -12.58
CA ARG A 136 8.27 12.68 -12.80
C ARG A 136 9.67 12.66 -12.18
N ALA A 137 9.82 12.12 -10.97
CA ALA A 137 11.11 11.99 -10.29
C ALA A 137 12.11 11.07 -11.04
N GLY A 138 11.59 10.19 -11.90
CA GLY A 138 12.38 9.33 -12.77
C GLY A 138 12.86 9.95 -14.08
N ARG A 139 12.30 11.10 -14.49
CA ARG A 139 12.65 11.74 -15.77
C ARG A 139 13.93 12.57 -15.63
N PRO A 140 14.84 12.54 -16.61
CA PRO A 140 15.99 13.46 -16.64
C PRO A 140 15.49 14.91 -16.75
N LYS A 141 16.15 15.84 -16.03
CA LYS A 141 15.75 17.27 -15.95
C LYS A 141 15.57 17.94 -17.32
N VAL A 142 16.32 17.51 -18.34
CA VAL A 142 16.24 18.04 -19.71
C VAL A 142 14.86 17.86 -20.34
N VAL A 143 14.15 16.78 -20.01
CA VAL A 143 12.82 16.48 -20.58
C VAL A 143 11.70 17.24 -19.85
N GLN A 144 11.95 17.79 -18.66
CA GLN A 144 10.95 18.53 -17.89
C GLN A 144 10.76 19.99 -18.36
N LEU A 145 11.69 20.53 -19.14
CA LEU A 145 11.61 21.90 -19.67
C LEU A 145 10.84 22.00 -21.00
N LEU A 146 10.49 20.86 -21.61
CA LEU A 146 9.87 20.78 -22.94
C LEU A 146 8.39 20.35 -22.90
N GLN A 147 7.80 20.23 -21.70
CA GLN A 147 6.38 19.90 -21.48
C GLN A 147 5.75 20.90 -20.52
#